data_AF-A0A2G6I1A1-F1
#
_entry.id   AF-A0A2G6I1A1-F1
#
_cell.length_a   1.000
_cell.length_b   1.000
_cell.length_c   1.000
_cell.angle_alpha   90.00
_cell.angle_beta   90.00
_cell.angle_gamma   90.00
#
_symmetry.space_group_name_H-M   'P 1'
#
loop_
_entity.id
_entity.type
_entity.pdbx_description
1 polymer ?
#
loop_
_entity_poly.entity_id
_entity_poly.type
_entity_poly.pdbx_seq_one_letter_code
_entity_poly.pdbx_strand_id
1 'polypeptide(L)'
;MTESISPESRIFHIGRECYVVYLGKERDDYRPFLRIGNIRDIPDEVHQAISTTVVTDDHVGNPLLETINASRFPIRYLGDTLVVREIRKFFQSFDLPTDDITDYRSVKDGEKRHMVWFYSSGNIHLRYDDHVIFNLHKRAKEDRHFVHLYDEAKAEFLRNPLRYIRQDFSGPGVVCSGGNALWYEGGEILSMAVSPGFSSSLMARGVDPDFISAVACNLEETHIDSAEGAVFIGLIKRARQRKKQLRVVTTIPQIQRKLRVLFPARAEVPASLDVADISGRKKASFRDSVISRRNSHRVIHRAGIPEVSFGAVSDAGISVDPEKSLITVKDETGSAGFNVPDGIPVDFIAGGVQSSKIVDRYISLLLGHIKEHFTPEEFQFAQILEKYVRLLRDDYLAGKTSVSPLLKQVSTRACDYLRKVDVKEGGPAWYYYSNVAAYLELFAGEAENGPQLADNARRIGTELKTFLSRLSEPEIIYPFWGDLYLGGEPVLFWRTTKRNFVAADILAARSANERIQQITAPDDTACKADMKRLILLIRSLNAGGEGPLTQEQLALLQKPENKEEQKPQRPAAVSSSSSSS
;
A
#
# COMPACT_ATOMS: atom_id res chain seq x y z
N MET A 1 -41.31 23.69 28.31
CA MET A 1 -40.03 23.03 28.62
C MET A 1 -39.50 22.52 27.29
N THR A 2 -38.56 23.23 26.67
CA THR A 2 -37.94 22.84 25.40
C THR A 2 -37.02 21.67 25.66
N GLU A 3 -37.30 20.50 25.07
CA GLU A 3 -36.41 19.35 25.12
C GLU A 3 -35.00 19.76 24.68
N SER A 4 -34.03 19.63 25.58
CA SER A 4 -32.65 20.02 25.28
C SER A 4 -32.08 19.02 24.27
N ILE A 5 -31.78 19.48 23.05
CA ILE A 5 -31.00 18.73 22.07
C ILE A 5 -29.73 18.23 22.75
N SER A 6 -29.46 16.92 22.70
CA SER A 6 -28.24 16.40 23.28
C SER A 6 -27.03 17.04 22.59
N PRO A 7 -26.04 17.57 23.33
CA PRO A 7 -24.94 18.32 22.75
C PRO A 7 -24.17 17.55 21.65
N GLU A 8 -24.07 16.22 21.75
CA GLU A 8 -23.39 15.33 20.81
C GLU A 8 -24.13 15.17 19.48
N SER A 9 -25.45 15.37 19.47
CA SER A 9 -26.31 15.18 18.29
C SER A 9 -26.17 16.31 17.26
N ARG A 10 -25.55 17.43 17.68
CA ARG A 10 -25.12 18.58 16.87
C ARG A 10 -23.96 18.29 15.93
N ILE A 11 -23.33 17.12 16.05
CA ILE A 11 -22.19 16.70 15.22
C ILE A 11 -22.69 15.85 14.07
N PHE A 12 -22.26 16.22 12.86
CA PHE A 12 -22.46 15.50 11.62
C PHE A 12 -21.10 14.97 11.18
N HIS A 13 -20.93 13.65 11.24
CA HIS A 13 -19.73 12.98 10.72
C HIS A 13 -19.98 12.72 9.24
N ILE A 14 -19.44 13.57 8.37
CA ILE A 14 -19.80 13.56 6.92
C ILE A 14 -18.74 12.87 6.05
N GLY A 15 -17.63 12.44 6.66
CA GLY A 15 -16.62 11.58 6.06
C GLY A 15 -15.55 11.24 7.09
N ARG A 16 -14.74 10.20 6.83
CA ARG A 16 -13.78 9.62 7.81
C ARG A 16 -12.97 10.63 8.62
N GLU A 17 -12.54 11.72 7.99
CA GLU A 17 -11.79 12.80 8.63
C GLU A 17 -12.47 14.17 8.42
N CYS A 18 -13.80 14.21 8.47
CA CYS A 18 -14.57 15.43 8.24
C CYS A 18 -15.83 15.49 9.09
N TYR A 19 -15.91 16.55 9.90
CA TYR A 19 -17.02 16.81 10.80
C TYR A 19 -17.57 18.21 10.58
N VAL A 20 -18.90 18.33 10.63
CA VAL A 20 -19.59 19.61 10.68
C VAL A 20 -20.38 19.67 11.97
N VAL A 21 -20.31 20.79 12.69
CA VAL A 21 -20.95 20.97 13.99
C VAL A 21 -21.88 22.18 13.92
N TYR A 22 -23.14 21.98 14.30
CA TYR A 22 -24.13 23.04 14.40
C TYR A 22 -24.02 23.77 15.75
N LEU A 23 -23.64 25.06 15.68
CA LEU A 23 -23.42 25.94 16.83
C LEU A 23 -24.58 26.91 17.08
N GLY A 24 -25.61 26.89 16.23
CA GLY A 24 -26.75 27.78 16.34
C GLY A 24 -27.63 27.51 17.57
N LYS A 25 -28.32 28.56 17.97
CA LYS A 25 -29.40 28.65 18.96
C LYS A 25 -30.74 28.94 18.27
N GLU A 26 -30.74 29.79 17.26
CA GLU A 26 -31.94 30.33 16.62
C GLU A 26 -31.95 29.99 15.12
N ARG A 27 -33.09 30.14 14.46
CA ARG A 27 -33.24 29.80 13.03
C ARG A 27 -32.48 30.78 12.12
N ASP A 28 -32.41 32.02 12.54
CA ASP A 28 -31.83 33.16 11.83
C ASP A 28 -30.34 33.36 12.12
N ASP A 29 -29.72 32.47 12.91
CA ASP A 29 -28.28 32.51 13.12
C ASP A 29 -27.53 32.42 11.79
N TYR A 30 -26.72 33.43 11.50
CA TYR A 30 -25.97 33.50 10.24
C TYR A 30 -24.84 32.46 10.20
N ARG A 31 -24.89 31.55 9.20
CA ARG A 31 -23.88 30.50 8.94
C ARG A 31 -23.43 29.77 10.22
N PRO A 32 -24.36 29.09 10.93
CA PRO A 32 -24.16 28.61 12.30
C PRO A 32 -23.33 27.32 12.38
N PHE A 33 -22.56 27.00 11.35
CA PHE A 33 -21.81 25.74 11.25
C PHE A 33 -20.30 25.96 11.34
N LEU A 34 -19.65 25.07 12.10
CA LEU A 34 -18.21 24.94 12.18
C LEU A 34 -17.78 23.61 11.56
N ARG A 35 -16.69 23.60 10.80
CA ARG A 35 -16.12 22.39 10.18
C ARG A 35 -14.77 22.03 10.79
N ILE A 36 -14.51 20.74 10.95
CA ILE A 36 -13.20 20.18 11.31
C ILE A 36 -12.84 19.14 10.25
N GLY A 37 -11.75 19.38 9.51
CA GLY A 37 -11.33 18.55 8.39
C GLY A 37 -12.14 18.74 7.11
N ASN A 38 -11.97 17.84 6.14
CA ASN A 38 -12.61 17.93 4.83
C ASN A 38 -12.72 16.57 4.12
N ILE A 39 -13.54 16.54 3.07
CA ILE A 39 -13.60 15.49 2.05
C ILE A 39 -13.77 16.15 0.68
N ARG A 40 -13.59 15.37 -0.39
CA ARG A 40 -13.67 15.85 -1.77
C ARG A 40 -15.07 16.36 -2.14
N ASP A 41 -16.09 15.60 -1.79
CA ASP A 41 -17.45 15.78 -2.32
C ASP A 41 -18.41 16.45 -1.31
N ILE A 42 -17.95 17.51 -0.65
CA ILE A 42 -18.85 18.34 0.18
C ILE A 42 -19.71 19.22 -0.75
N PRO A 43 -21.05 19.19 -0.67
CA PRO A 43 -21.90 20.02 -1.50
C PRO A 43 -21.69 21.52 -1.24
N ASP A 44 -21.79 22.34 -2.29
CA ASP A 44 -21.64 23.80 -2.21
C ASP A 44 -22.61 24.44 -1.18
N GLU A 45 -23.84 23.92 -1.05
CA GLU A 45 -24.82 24.40 -0.05
C GLU A 45 -24.33 24.19 1.39
N VAL A 46 -23.52 23.15 1.64
CA VAL A 46 -22.88 22.90 2.93
C VAL A 46 -21.71 23.86 3.14
N HIS A 47 -20.87 24.07 2.13
CA HIS A 47 -19.78 25.04 2.20
C HIS A 47 -20.26 26.46 2.50
N GLN A 48 -21.35 26.89 1.86
CA GLN A 48 -21.95 28.20 2.07
C GLN A 48 -22.49 28.36 3.50
N ALA A 49 -23.00 27.29 4.11
CA ALA A 49 -23.52 27.32 5.48
C ALA A 49 -22.42 27.35 6.56
N ILE A 50 -21.19 26.92 6.26
CA ILE A 50 -20.06 26.89 7.21
C ILE A 50 -19.47 28.28 7.38
N SER A 51 -19.43 28.83 8.59
CA SER A 51 -18.75 30.10 8.87
C SER A 51 -17.27 29.92 9.19
N THR A 52 -16.92 28.86 9.91
CA THR A 52 -15.57 28.65 10.46
C THR A 52 -15.06 27.24 10.17
N THR A 53 -13.82 27.12 9.71
CA THR A 53 -13.08 25.86 9.62
C THR A 53 -11.97 25.84 10.67
N VAL A 54 -11.93 24.79 11.48
CA VAL A 54 -10.84 24.55 12.43
C VAL A 54 -9.72 23.79 11.74
N VAL A 55 -8.54 24.38 11.73
CA VAL A 55 -7.30 23.76 11.25
C VAL A 55 -6.62 23.06 12.42
N THR A 56 -6.28 21.79 12.21
CA THR A 56 -5.78 20.90 13.26
C THR A 56 -4.30 20.62 13.07
N ASP A 57 -3.62 20.22 14.14
CA ASP A 57 -2.19 19.95 14.07
C ASP A 57 -1.86 18.79 13.09
N ASP A 58 -2.68 17.74 13.11
CA ASP A 58 -2.53 16.56 12.26
C ASP A 58 -3.11 16.72 10.85
N HIS A 59 -3.58 17.93 10.51
CA HIS A 59 -4.21 18.24 9.22
C HIS A 59 -5.33 17.26 8.85
N VAL A 60 -6.22 16.98 9.80
CA VAL A 60 -7.43 16.14 9.64
C VAL A 60 -8.09 16.44 8.28
N GLY A 61 -8.33 15.40 7.47
CA GLY A 61 -8.76 15.54 6.08
C GLY A 61 -7.58 15.62 5.10
N ASN A 62 -7.76 16.34 4.01
CA ASN A 62 -6.73 16.57 2.99
C ASN A 62 -6.46 18.09 2.84
N PRO A 63 -5.30 18.61 3.28
CA PRO A 63 -5.01 20.04 3.21
C PRO A 63 -4.96 20.60 1.79
N LEU A 64 -4.75 19.75 0.77
CA LEU A 64 -4.82 20.16 -0.63
C LEU A 64 -6.25 20.56 -1.05
N LEU A 65 -7.28 19.90 -0.51
CA LEU A 65 -8.67 20.28 -0.81
C LEU A 65 -9.02 21.68 -0.26
N GLU A 66 -8.31 22.14 0.78
CA GLU A 66 -8.52 23.48 1.32
C GLU A 66 -8.09 24.59 0.35
N THR A 67 -7.14 24.34 -0.56
CA THR A 67 -6.76 25.37 -1.55
C THR A 67 -7.90 25.62 -2.55
N ILE A 68 -8.65 24.58 -2.87
CA ILE A 68 -9.86 24.66 -3.71
C ILE A 68 -10.99 25.33 -2.93
N ASN A 69 -11.20 24.95 -1.67
CA ASN A 69 -12.29 25.50 -0.87
C ASN A 69 -12.08 26.99 -0.53
N ALA A 70 -10.87 27.37 -0.14
CA ALA A 70 -10.54 28.75 0.23
C ALA A 70 -10.64 29.74 -0.93
N SER A 71 -10.43 29.29 -2.18
CA SER A 71 -10.60 30.15 -3.36
C SER A 71 -12.06 30.36 -3.76
N ARG A 72 -12.95 29.43 -3.40
CA ARG A 72 -14.36 29.44 -3.81
C ARG A 72 -15.31 29.99 -2.75
N PHE A 73 -14.98 29.84 -1.47
CA PHE A 73 -15.89 30.17 -0.37
C PHE A 73 -15.21 31.09 0.66
N PRO A 74 -15.88 32.19 1.09
CA PRO A 74 -15.36 33.06 2.13
C PRO A 74 -15.54 32.37 3.50
N ILE A 75 -14.49 31.72 3.99
CA ILE A 75 -14.49 30.93 5.23
C ILE A 75 -13.42 31.45 6.17
N ARG A 76 -13.78 31.60 7.45
CA ARG A 76 -12.82 31.89 8.52
C ARG A 76 -12.07 30.64 8.93
N TYR A 77 -10.75 30.72 9.07
CA TYR A 77 -9.92 29.63 9.57
C TYR A 77 -9.50 29.92 11.02
N LEU A 78 -9.60 28.90 11.88
CA LEU A 78 -9.23 28.98 13.29
C LEU A 78 -8.27 27.86 13.65
N GLY A 79 -7.19 28.14 14.37
CA GLY A 79 -6.25 27.10 14.80
C GLY A 79 -5.34 27.53 15.93
N ASP A 80 -4.49 26.61 16.38
CA ASP A 80 -3.38 26.91 17.28
C ASP A 80 -2.36 27.87 16.61
N THR A 81 -1.63 28.65 17.41
CA THR A 81 -0.64 29.64 16.94
C THR A 81 0.33 29.08 15.90
N LEU A 82 0.88 27.88 16.15
CA LEU A 82 1.86 27.28 15.23
C LEU A 82 1.20 26.83 13.92
N VAL A 83 0.04 26.17 14.03
CA VAL A 83 -0.75 25.67 12.91
C VAL A 83 -1.23 26.83 12.02
N VAL A 84 -1.72 27.92 12.62
CA VAL A 84 -2.16 29.13 11.92
C VAL A 84 -1.03 29.79 11.14
N ARG A 85 0.18 29.82 11.71
CA ARG A 85 1.35 30.34 11.02
C ARG A 85 1.73 29.48 9.80
N GLU A 86 1.62 28.16 9.92
CA GLU A 86 1.92 27.22 8.83
C GLU A 86 0.87 27.28 7.72
N ILE A 87 -0.42 27.26 8.07
CA ILE A 87 -1.50 27.35 7.08
C ILE A 87 -1.51 28.70 6.36
N ARG A 88 -1.19 29.80 7.05
CA ARG A 88 -1.06 31.13 6.42
C ARG A 88 0.04 31.13 5.35
N LYS A 89 1.21 30.57 5.67
CA LYS A 89 2.31 30.45 4.69
C LYS A 89 1.94 29.53 3.53
N PHE A 90 1.22 28.44 3.82
CA PHE A 90 0.73 27.53 2.80
C PHE A 90 -0.25 28.23 1.86
N PHE A 91 -1.24 28.94 2.37
CA PHE A 91 -2.22 29.69 1.55
C PHE A 91 -1.56 30.81 0.74
N GLN A 92 -0.64 31.56 1.34
CA GLN A 92 0.17 32.57 0.63
C GLN A 92 0.92 31.96 -0.55
N SER A 93 1.41 30.71 -0.43
CA SER A 93 2.11 30.05 -1.53
C SER A 93 1.20 29.68 -2.72
N PHE A 94 -0.12 29.71 -2.54
CA PHE A 94 -1.14 29.53 -3.58
C PHE A 94 -1.85 30.86 -3.93
N ASP A 95 -1.31 32.00 -3.49
CA ASP A 95 -1.92 33.32 -3.69
C ASP A 95 -3.37 33.41 -3.16
N LEU A 96 -3.66 32.67 -2.07
CA LEU A 96 -4.97 32.64 -1.43
C LEU A 96 -5.10 33.71 -0.33
N PRO A 97 -6.32 34.22 -0.06
CA PRO A 97 -6.58 35.16 1.01
C PRO A 97 -6.18 34.60 2.39
N THR A 98 -5.62 35.45 3.26
CA THR A 98 -5.17 35.03 4.59
C THR A 98 -5.67 35.87 5.76
N ASP A 99 -6.46 36.91 5.48
CA ASP A 99 -6.95 37.86 6.48
C ASP A 99 -7.87 37.18 7.50
N ASP A 100 -8.67 36.21 7.05
CA ASP A 100 -9.60 35.46 7.89
C ASP A 100 -8.97 34.23 8.58
N ILE A 101 -7.64 34.11 8.60
CA ILE A 101 -6.92 33.06 9.34
C ILE A 101 -6.55 33.57 10.74
N THR A 102 -7.27 33.10 11.75
CA THR A 102 -7.21 33.58 13.12
C THR A 102 -6.52 32.61 14.09
N ASP A 103 -5.63 33.12 14.93
CA ASP A 103 -5.09 32.42 16.10
C ASP A 103 -6.15 32.33 17.20
N TYR A 104 -6.35 31.16 17.80
CA TYR A 104 -7.31 30.98 18.88
C TYR A 104 -7.11 31.98 20.04
N ARG A 105 -5.88 32.41 20.33
CA ARG A 105 -5.59 33.38 21.41
C ARG A 105 -6.12 34.79 21.15
N SER A 106 -6.37 35.16 19.89
CA SER A 106 -6.96 36.45 19.57
C SER A 106 -8.49 36.44 19.61
N VAL A 107 -9.09 35.26 19.77
CA VAL A 107 -10.53 35.12 19.98
C VAL A 107 -10.82 35.43 21.45
N LYS A 108 -11.47 36.57 21.71
CA LYS A 108 -11.91 36.92 23.07
C LYS A 108 -12.85 35.84 23.63
N ASP A 109 -12.53 35.35 24.83
CA ASP A 109 -13.33 34.46 25.69
C ASP A 109 -14.56 35.17 26.28
N GLY A 110 -15.33 35.90 25.46
CA GLY A 110 -16.60 36.48 25.94
C GLY A 110 -17.55 35.40 26.48
N GLU A 111 -18.75 35.78 26.92
CA GLU A 111 -19.86 34.87 27.28
C GLU A 111 -20.35 34.06 26.05
N LYS A 112 -19.46 33.29 25.44
CA LYS A 112 -19.69 32.55 24.22
C LYS A 112 -20.19 31.18 24.60
N ARG A 113 -21.40 30.92 24.14
CA ARG A 113 -22.09 29.63 24.27
C ARG A 113 -21.28 28.44 23.76
N HIS A 114 -20.30 28.68 22.89
CA HIS A 114 -19.41 27.65 22.36
C HIS A 114 -17.95 28.14 22.32
N MET A 115 -17.01 27.22 22.58
CA MET A 115 -15.57 27.50 22.62
C MET A 115 -14.76 26.32 22.08
N VAL A 116 -13.69 26.62 21.33
CA VAL A 116 -12.73 25.62 20.82
C VAL A 116 -11.46 25.71 21.64
N TRP A 117 -11.06 24.61 22.27
CA TRP A 117 -9.85 24.51 23.08
C TRP A 117 -8.79 23.71 22.35
N PHE A 118 -7.60 24.31 22.22
CA PHE A 118 -6.42 23.71 21.62
C PHE A 118 -5.46 23.26 22.73
N TYR A 119 -5.11 21.97 22.73
CA TYR A 119 -4.17 21.42 23.71
C TYR A 119 -2.78 21.24 23.09
N SER A 120 -1.75 21.32 23.92
CA SER A 120 -0.35 21.07 23.50
C SER A 120 -0.11 19.67 22.92
N SER A 121 -1.00 18.72 23.23
CA SER A 121 -0.97 17.36 22.67
C SER A 121 -1.46 17.27 21.23
N GLY A 122 -1.90 18.38 20.61
CA GLY A 122 -2.58 18.40 19.31
C GLY A 122 -4.07 18.12 19.38
N ASN A 123 -4.61 17.78 20.56
CA ASN A 123 -6.03 17.51 20.73
C ASN A 123 -6.84 18.80 20.67
N ILE A 124 -8.11 18.67 20.25
CA ILE A 124 -9.07 19.77 20.19
C ILE A 124 -10.34 19.34 20.90
N HIS A 125 -10.81 20.18 21.83
CA HIS A 125 -12.14 20.05 22.41
C HIS A 125 -13.04 21.18 21.92
N LEU A 126 -14.25 20.85 21.49
CA LEU A 126 -15.32 21.83 21.29
C LEU A 126 -16.27 21.74 22.47
N ARG A 127 -16.51 22.86 23.13
CA ARG A 127 -17.51 22.99 24.20
C ARG A 127 -18.73 23.75 23.71
N TYR A 128 -19.91 23.36 24.19
CA TYR A 128 -21.18 24.04 24.01
C TYR A 128 -21.94 24.02 25.35
N ASP A 129 -22.36 25.17 25.86
CA ASP A 129 -23.00 25.32 27.19
C ASP A 129 -22.23 24.54 28.28
N ASP A 130 -20.91 24.76 28.37
CA ASP A 130 -19.97 24.06 29.27
C ASP A 130 -19.80 22.54 29.06
N HIS A 131 -20.52 21.90 28.15
CA HIS A 131 -20.32 20.48 27.84
C HIS A 131 -19.32 20.29 26.71
N VAL A 132 -18.39 19.33 26.85
CA VAL A 132 -17.50 18.93 25.75
C VAL A 132 -18.31 18.08 24.78
N ILE A 133 -18.61 18.64 23.61
CA ILE A 133 -19.42 17.96 22.58
C ILE A 133 -18.54 17.20 21.60
N PHE A 134 -17.33 17.71 21.34
CA PHE A 134 -16.38 17.11 20.41
C PHE A 134 -15.01 16.97 21.08
N ASN A 135 -14.36 15.82 20.85
CA ASN A 135 -12.98 15.55 21.23
C ASN A 135 -12.29 14.90 20.03
N LEU A 136 -11.28 15.59 19.47
CA LEU A 136 -10.63 15.15 18.24
C LEU A 136 -9.95 13.79 18.39
N HIS A 137 -9.17 13.57 19.45
CA HIS A 137 -8.47 12.29 19.63
C HIS A 137 -9.44 11.12 19.83
N LYS A 138 -10.53 11.35 20.58
CA LYS A 138 -11.58 10.33 20.76
C LYS A 138 -12.20 9.97 19.41
N ARG A 139 -12.61 10.98 18.64
CA ARG A 139 -13.20 10.83 17.31
C ARG A 139 -12.24 10.20 16.31
N ALA A 140 -10.99 10.62 16.30
CA ALA A 140 -9.97 10.06 15.41
C ALA A 140 -9.83 8.54 15.56
N LYS A 141 -9.92 8.04 16.79
CA LYS A 141 -9.90 6.62 17.10
C LYS A 141 -11.21 5.92 16.74
N GLU A 142 -12.35 6.44 17.21
CA GLU A 142 -13.67 5.83 17.03
C GLU A 142 -14.10 5.79 15.55
N ASP A 143 -13.86 6.88 14.83
CA ASP A 143 -14.20 7.04 13.41
C ASP A 143 -13.07 6.56 12.48
N ARG A 144 -12.00 5.97 13.06
CA ARG A 144 -10.90 5.32 12.35
C ARG A 144 -10.27 6.24 11.29
N HIS A 145 -9.78 7.41 11.72
CA HIS A 145 -8.96 8.30 10.87
C HIS A 145 -7.84 7.52 10.18
N PHE A 146 -7.31 8.04 9.07
CA PHE A 146 -6.40 7.30 8.19
C PHE A 146 -5.27 6.61 8.97
N VAL A 147 -4.67 7.32 9.92
CA VAL A 147 -3.60 6.83 10.78
C VAL A 147 -4.05 5.64 11.65
N HIS A 148 -5.23 5.73 12.27
CA HIS A 148 -5.75 4.66 13.14
C HIS A 148 -6.20 3.44 12.32
N LEU A 149 -6.86 3.67 11.19
CA LEU A 149 -7.20 2.61 10.23
C LEU A 149 -5.94 1.88 9.73
N TYR A 150 -4.88 2.63 9.45
CA TYR A 150 -3.59 2.07 9.08
C TYR A 150 -2.98 1.23 10.22
N ASP A 151 -2.99 1.74 11.46
CA ASP A 151 -2.47 1.00 12.62
C ASP A 151 -3.23 -0.30 12.91
N GLU A 152 -4.56 -0.30 12.73
CA GLU A 152 -5.38 -1.52 12.83
C GLU A 152 -5.04 -2.54 11.74
N ALA A 153 -4.97 -2.11 10.47
CA ALA A 153 -4.55 -2.97 9.37
C ALA A 153 -3.13 -3.52 9.62
N LYS A 154 -2.24 -2.66 10.13
CA LYS A 154 -0.87 -3.01 10.47
C LYS A 154 -0.81 -4.05 11.58
N ALA A 155 -1.69 -3.97 12.58
CA ALA A 155 -1.75 -4.96 13.65
C ALA A 155 -2.12 -6.36 13.12
N GLU A 156 -3.06 -6.44 12.19
CA GLU A 156 -3.38 -7.71 11.51
C GLU A 156 -2.24 -8.19 10.61
N PHE A 157 -1.59 -7.28 9.86
CA PHE A 157 -0.40 -7.60 9.06
C PHE A 157 0.72 -8.23 9.90
N LEU A 158 0.96 -7.72 11.11
CA LEU A 158 1.99 -8.27 12.00
C LEU A 158 1.66 -9.69 12.50
N ARG A 159 0.39 -10.12 12.42
CA ARG A 159 -0.02 -11.50 12.71
C ARG A 159 0.22 -12.45 11.53
N ASN A 160 0.44 -11.94 10.31
CA ASN A 160 0.77 -12.77 9.15
C ASN A 160 2.16 -13.43 9.36
N PRO A 161 2.24 -14.77 9.47
CA PRO A 161 3.49 -15.48 9.72
C PRO A 161 4.37 -15.68 8.47
N LEU A 162 3.89 -15.26 7.30
CA LEU A 162 4.54 -15.36 5.99
C LEU A 162 4.95 -14.00 5.41
N ARG A 163 4.78 -12.91 6.19
CA ARG A 163 5.22 -11.57 5.79
C ARG A 163 6.73 -11.49 5.60
N TYR A 164 7.17 -10.62 4.70
CA TYR A 164 8.58 -10.25 4.55
C TYR A 164 9.04 -9.35 5.69
N ILE A 165 10.29 -9.51 6.09
CA ILE A 165 10.94 -8.65 7.09
C ILE A 165 11.89 -7.67 6.41
N ARG A 166 12.27 -6.62 7.12
CA ARG A 166 13.08 -5.53 6.56
C ARG A 166 14.41 -6.01 5.97
N GLN A 167 15.00 -7.04 6.57
CA GLN A 167 16.26 -7.64 6.13
C GLN A 167 16.16 -8.33 4.77
N ASP A 168 14.97 -8.82 4.39
CA ASP A 168 14.76 -9.47 3.09
C ASP A 168 15.02 -8.48 1.95
N PHE A 169 14.65 -7.20 2.15
CA PHE A 169 14.83 -6.11 1.18
C PHE A 169 16.23 -5.46 1.22
N SER A 170 17.26 -6.16 1.69
CA SER A 170 18.62 -5.61 1.81
C SER A 170 19.33 -5.49 0.46
N GLY A 171 19.08 -6.43 -0.46
CA GLY A 171 19.57 -6.39 -1.84
C GLY A 171 18.84 -5.37 -2.71
N PRO A 172 19.38 -5.07 -3.90
CA PRO A 172 18.67 -4.26 -4.89
C PRO A 172 17.68 -5.13 -5.68
N GLY A 173 16.44 -4.67 -5.79
CA GLY A 173 15.44 -5.41 -6.55
C GLY A 173 14.12 -4.68 -6.70
N VAL A 174 13.13 -5.41 -7.20
CA VAL A 174 11.79 -4.87 -7.47
C VAL A 174 10.67 -5.71 -6.89
N VAL A 175 9.56 -5.06 -6.56
CA VAL A 175 8.26 -5.69 -6.33
C VAL A 175 7.25 -5.06 -7.28
N CYS A 176 6.60 -5.87 -8.11
CA CYS A 176 5.43 -5.45 -8.88
C CYS A 176 4.19 -5.82 -8.05
N SER A 177 3.30 -4.86 -7.78
CA SER A 177 2.13 -5.07 -6.93
C SER A 177 0.95 -4.21 -7.37
N GLY A 178 -0.06 -4.84 -7.97
CA GLY A 178 -1.33 -4.20 -8.33
C GLY A 178 -1.14 -2.96 -9.21
N GLY A 179 -0.35 -3.08 -10.28
CA GLY A 179 -0.04 -1.99 -11.21
C GLY A 179 1.03 -1.00 -10.70
N ASN A 180 1.56 -1.19 -9.49
CA ASN A 180 2.67 -0.38 -8.98
C ASN A 180 3.99 -1.12 -9.08
N ALA A 181 5.07 -0.40 -9.36
CA ALA A 181 6.43 -0.89 -9.19
C ALA A 181 7.07 -0.29 -7.93
N LEU A 182 7.72 -1.12 -7.15
CA LEU A 182 8.52 -0.74 -6.00
C LEU A 182 9.97 -1.09 -6.28
N TRP A 183 10.88 -0.14 -6.13
CA TRP A 183 12.31 -0.40 -6.05
C TRP A 183 12.70 -0.56 -4.59
N TYR A 184 13.45 -1.60 -4.24
CA TYR A 184 13.96 -1.76 -2.88
C TYR A 184 15.46 -1.90 -2.84
N GLU A 185 16.06 -1.39 -1.77
CA GLU A 185 17.49 -1.45 -1.52
C GLU A 185 17.79 -1.12 -0.05
N GLY A 186 18.70 -1.87 0.59
CA GLY A 186 19.18 -1.52 1.93
C GLY A 186 18.08 -1.51 2.99
N GLY A 187 17.05 -2.35 2.83
CA GLY A 187 15.91 -2.46 3.73
C GLY A 187 14.92 -1.30 3.63
N GLU A 188 14.94 -0.56 2.52
CA GLU A 188 14.02 0.54 2.25
C GLU A 188 13.41 0.43 0.86
N ILE A 189 12.24 1.03 0.70
CA ILE A 189 11.45 0.98 -0.53
C ILE A 189 11.25 2.39 -1.10
N LEU A 190 11.45 2.51 -2.40
CA LEU A 190 11.04 3.60 -3.26
C LEU A 190 9.82 3.17 -4.08
N SER A 191 8.69 3.81 -3.86
CA SER A 191 7.48 3.55 -4.67
C SER A 191 7.50 4.36 -5.96
N MET A 192 7.35 3.71 -7.12
CA MET A 192 7.35 4.40 -8.43
C MET A 192 6.01 5.05 -8.76
N ALA A 193 4.94 4.60 -8.12
CA ALA A 193 3.61 5.18 -8.22
C ALA A 193 2.91 5.03 -6.86
N VAL A 194 1.82 5.76 -6.68
CA VAL A 194 0.95 5.62 -5.51
C VAL A 194 -0.49 5.58 -5.98
N SER A 195 -1.16 4.45 -5.74
CA SER A 195 -2.56 4.28 -6.10
C SER A 195 -3.45 4.12 -4.85
N PRO A 196 -4.77 4.38 -4.97
CA PRO A 196 -5.71 4.10 -3.89
C PRO A 196 -5.63 2.64 -3.44
N GLY A 197 -5.65 2.40 -2.13
CA GLY A 197 -5.53 1.05 -1.57
C GLY A 197 -4.13 0.44 -1.64
N PHE A 198 -3.09 1.16 -2.11
CA PHE A 198 -1.75 0.56 -2.24
C PHE A 198 -1.24 -0.02 -0.91
N SER A 199 -1.53 0.63 0.24
CA SER A 199 -1.07 0.14 1.55
C SER A 199 -1.67 -1.20 1.93
N SER A 200 -2.99 -1.38 1.78
CA SER A 200 -3.63 -2.66 2.06
C SER A 200 -3.20 -3.72 1.05
N SER A 201 -3.02 -3.33 -0.22
CA SER A 201 -2.48 -4.17 -1.29
C SER A 201 -1.09 -4.73 -0.93
N LEU A 202 -0.18 -3.88 -0.46
CA LEU A 202 1.16 -4.31 -0.03
C LEU A 202 1.11 -5.21 1.22
N MET A 203 0.33 -4.83 2.23
CA MET A 203 0.18 -5.66 3.43
C MET A 203 -0.37 -7.05 3.10
N ALA A 204 -1.33 -7.14 2.17
CA ALA A 204 -1.87 -8.42 1.71
C ALA A 204 -0.83 -9.30 1.00
N ARG A 205 0.19 -8.69 0.38
CA ARG A 205 1.33 -9.37 -0.26
C ARG A 205 2.48 -9.62 0.71
N GLY A 206 2.28 -9.42 2.01
CA GLY A 206 3.32 -9.60 3.02
C GLY A 206 4.39 -8.50 3.03
N VAL A 207 4.22 -7.41 2.28
CA VAL A 207 5.15 -6.27 2.23
C VAL A 207 4.68 -5.18 3.20
N ASP A 208 5.58 -4.74 4.07
CA ASP A 208 5.31 -3.66 5.01
C ASP A 208 5.35 -2.28 4.31
N PRO A 209 4.24 -1.53 4.21
CA PRO A 209 4.29 -0.22 3.58
C PRO A 209 5.06 0.82 4.40
N ASP A 210 5.37 0.57 5.69
CA ASP A 210 6.26 1.42 6.50
C ASP A 210 7.74 1.31 6.08
N PHE A 211 8.08 0.39 5.15
CA PHE A 211 9.40 0.34 4.52
C PHE A 211 9.57 1.40 3.41
N ILE A 212 8.47 2.02 2.95
CA ILE A 212 8.52 3.12 2.00
C ILE A 212 9.15 4.34 2.67
N SER A 213 10.35 4.67 2.22
CA SER A 213 11.11 5.87 2.63
C SER A 213 11.12 6.93 1.54
N ALA A 214 10.83 6.54 0.30
CA ALA A 214 10.72 7.44 -0.83
C ALA A 214 9.53 7.10 -1.74
N VAL A 215 8.96 8.13 -2.36
CA VAL A 215 7.92 7.97 -3.38
C VAL A 215 8.24 8.85 -4.58
N ALA A 216 8.01 8.32 -5.76
CA ALA A 216 8.12 9.06 -6.99
C ALA A 216 6.73 9.56 -7.41
N CYS A 217 6.43 10.85 -7.21
CA CYS A 217 5.09 11.41 -7.35
C CYS A 217 5.12 12.73 -8.14
N ASN A 218 4.37 12.81 -9.23
CA ASN A 218 4.20 14.01 -10.05
C ASN A 218 2.80 14.59 -9.84
N LEU A 219 2.49 14.98 -8.61
CA LEU A 219 1.20 15.61 -8.30
C LEU A 219 1.16 17.02 -8.88
N GLU A 220 0.26 17.23 -9.83
CA GLU A 220 0.00 18.51 -10.50
C GLU A 220 -1.12 19.28 -9.82
N GLU A 221 -1.18 20.60 -10.04
CA GLU A 221 -2.19 21.48 -9.46
C GLU A 221 -3.62 21.12 -9.90
N THR A 222 -3.78 20.66 -11.14
CA THR A 222 -5.05 20.16 -11.70
C THR A 222 -5.52 18.84 -11.10
N HIS A 223 -4.64 18.13 -10.38
CA HIS A 223 -4.92 16.81 -9.79
C HIS A 223 -4.89 16.83 -8.25
N ILE A 224 -4.97 18.01 -7.64
CA ILE A 224 -4.95 18.21 -6.17
C ILE A 224 -6.07 17.44 -5.46
N ASP A 225 -7.24 17.30 -6.09
CA ASP A 225 -8.40 16.57 -5.56
C ASP A 225 -8.45 15.08 -5.98
N SER A 226 -7.41 14.60 -6.68
CA SER A 226 -7.36 13.22 -7.16
C SER A 226 -7.19 12.21 -6.01
N ALA A 227 -7.55 10.96 -6.30
CA ALA A 227 -7.34 9.86 -5.36
C ALA A 227 -5.85 9.62 -5.07
N GLU A 228 -4.95 9.87 -6.03
CA GLU A 228 -3.50 9.84 -5.83
C GLU A 228 -3.04 10.93 -4.86
N GLY A 229 -3.60 12.14 -4.97
CA GLY A 229 -3.35 13.25 -4.04
C GLY A 229 -3.72 12.88 -2.61
N ALA A 230 -4.88 12.23 -2.41
CA ALA A 230 -5.31 11.75 -1.09
C ALA A 230 -4.35 10.69 -0.52
N VAL A 231 -3.91 9.74 -1.34
CA VAL A 231 -2.94 8.70 -0.95
C VAL A 231 -1.60 9.33 -0.56
N PHE A 232 -1.13 10.30 -1.34
CA PHE A 232 0.11 11.02 -1.09
C PHE A 232 0.08 11.75 0.25
N ILE A 233 -1.02 12.43 0.58
CA ILE A 233 -1.21 13.05 1.90
C ILE A 233 -1.23 12.00 3.01
N GLY A 234 -1.90 10.87 2.81
CA GLY A 234 -1.88 9.75 3.76
C GLY A 234 -0.45 9.28 4.07
N LEU A 235 0.39 9.12 3.05
CA LEU A 235 1.80 8.78 3.22
C LEU A 235 2.58 9.80 4.06
N ILE A 236 2.38 11.11 3.81
CA ILE A 236 3.04 12.16 4.60
C ILE A 236 2.56 12.13 6.05
N LYS A 237 1.25 11.96 6.29
CA LYS A 237 0.67 11.81 7.64
C LYS A 237 1.27 10.62 8.37
N ARG A 238 1.40 9.48 7.69
CA ARG A 238 2.04 8.28 8.26
C ARG A 238 3.50 8.52 8.60
N ALA A 239 4.26 9.15 7.70
CA ALA A 239 5.66 9.50 7.95
C ALA A 239 5.80 10.40 9.19
N ARG A 240 4.94 11.43 9.30
CA ARG A 240 4.89 12.34 10.45
C ARG A 240 4.59 11.60 11.76
N GLN A 241 3.56 10.75 11.79
CA GLN A 241 3.21 9.95 12.97
C GLN A 241 4.39 9.06 13.41
N ARG A 242 5.12 8.48 12.45
CA ARG A 242 6.29 7.64 12.69
C ARG A 242 7.56 8.43 13.00
N LYS A 243 7.51 9.77 13.03
CA LYS A 243 8.66 10.67 13.19
C LYS A 243 9.76 10.39 12.16
N LYS A 244 9.37 10.01 10.95
CA LYS A 244 10.24 9.75 9.81
C LYS A 244 10.07 10.83 8.75
N GLN A 245 11.08 10.95 7.89
CA GLN A 245 11.01 11.75 6.68
C GLN A 245 10.61 10.86 5.50
N LEU A 246 9.66 11.34 4.71
CA LEU A 246 9.31 10.81 3.39
C LEU A 246 10.02 11.65 2.32
N ARG A 247 10.85 11.00 1.51
CA ARG A 247 11.48 11.66 0.37
C ARG A 247 10.60 11.55 -0.86
N VAL A 248 10.39 12.66 -1.56
CA VAL A 248 9.54 12.70 -2.76
C VAL A 248 10.38 13.06 -3.96
N VAL A 249 10.47 12.13 -4.90
CA VAL A 249 11.21 12.28 -6.15
C VAL A 249 10.22 12.73 -7.22
N THR A 250 10.40 13.92 -7.77
CA THR A 250 9.40 14.53 -8.66
C THR A 250 10.03 15.36 -9.76
N THR A 251 9.34 15.45 -10.88
CA THR A 251 9.70 16.36 -11.97
C THR A 251 8.90 17.66 -11.94
N ILE A 252 7.89 17.75 -11.06
CA ILE A 252 6.97 18.89 -10.94
C ILE A 252 6.89 19.25 -9.45
N PRO A 253 7.93 19.88 -8.88
CA PRO A 253 8.09 19.98 -7.42
C PRO A 253 7.20 21.03 -6.74
N GLN A 254 6.36 21.75 -7.49
CA GLN A 254 5.69 22.96 -7.01
C GLN A 254 4.76 22.65 -5.83
N ILE A 255 3.83 21.72 -6.01
CA ILE A 255 2.83 21.37 -4.98
C ILE A 255 3.50 20.74 -3.75
N GLN A 256 4.48 19.85 -3.95
CA GLN A 256 5.19 19.17 -2.88
C GLN A 256 6.02 20.15 -2.04
N ARG A 257 6.66 21.15 -2.68
CA ARG A 257 7.38 22.22 -1.96
C ARG A 257 6.43 23.09 -1.14
N LYS A 258 5.25 23.42 -1.68
CA LYS A 258 4.21 24.15 -0.93
C LYS A 258 3.73 23.31 0.27
N LEU A 259 3.44 22.03 0.08
CA LEU A 259 3.01 21.11 1.14
C LEU A 259 4.02 20.94 2.27
N ARG A 260 5.32 20.98 1.97
CA ARG A 260 6.38 20.86 2.99
C ARG A 260 6.23 21.88 4.13
N VAL A 261 5.63 23.03 3.86
CA VAL A 261 5.35 24.08 4.86
C VAL A 261 4.42 23.59 5.97
N LEU A 262 3.49 22.68 5.68
CA LEU A 262 2.53 22.11 6.63
C LEU A 262 3.12 20.95 7.47
N PHE A 263 4.28 20.44 7.08
CA PHE A 263 4.94 19.33 7.76
C PHE A 263 6.39 19.67 8.14
N PRO A 264 6.60 20.75 8.91
CA PRO A 264 7.95 21.22 9.23
C PRO A 264 8.65 20.30 10.23
N ALA A 265 9.97 20.49 10.36
CA ALA A 265 10.76 19.84 11.41
C ALA A 265 10.30 20.28 12.81
N ARG A 266 10.33 19.37 13.78
CA ARG A 266 9.94 19.62 15.18
C ARG A 266 11.03 19.16 16.12
N ALA A 267 11.74 20.10 16.73
CA ALA A 267 12.87 19.81 17.61
C ALA A 267 13.88 18.85 16.93
N GLU A 268 14.05 17.64 17.46
CA GLU A 268 14.94 16.59 16.93
C GLU A 268 14.34 15.78 15.77
N VAL A 269 13.06 15.99 15.43
CA VAL A 269 12.37 15.27 14.35
C VAL A 269 12.53 16.04 13.04
N PRO A 270 13.09 15.42 11.97
CA PRO A 270 13.21 16.07 10.67
C PRO A 270 11.84 16.42 10.08
N ALA A 271 11.83 17.35 9.12
CA ALA A 271 10.61 17.61 8.35
C ALA A 271 10.10 16.32 7.73
N SER A 272 8.79 16.08 7.83
CA SER A 272 8.21 14.81 7.36
C SER A 272 8.24 14.67 5.84
N LEU A 273 8.50 15.76 5.11
CA LEU A 273 8.58 15.79 3.67
C LEU A 273 9.92 16.40 3.19
N ASP A 274 10.67 15.62 2.42
CA ASP A 274 11.81 16.08 1.62
C ASP A 274 11.47 16.00 0.12
N VAL A 275 11.85 17.00 -0.66
CA VAL A 275 11.47 17.10 -2.08
C VAL A 275 12.72 17.14 -2.96
N ALA A 276 12.95 16.04 -3.69
CA ALA A 276 14.02 15.89 -4.65
C ALA A 276 13.51 16.15 -6.07
N ASP A 277 13.90 17.30 -6.62
CA ASP A 277 13.57 17.73 -7.97
C ASP A 277 14.51 17.09 -9.01
N ILE A 278 13.96 16.23 -9.85
CA ILE A 278 14.64 15.54 -10.95
C ILE A 278 14.21 16.09 -12.33
N SER A 279 13.72 17.32 -12.39
CA SER A 279 13.43 18.00 -13.67
C SER A 279 14.71 18.29 -14.47
N GLY A 280 14.61 18.22 -15.81
CA GLY A 280 15.73 18.44 -16.71
C GLY A 280 16.83 17.38 -16.55
N ARG A 281 18.06 17.82 -16.25
CA ARG A 281 19.24 16.94 -16.06
C ARG A 281 19.53 16.61 -14.59
N LYS A 282 18.66 17.03 -13.66
CA LYS A 282 18.85 16.79 -12.23
C LYS A 282 18.64 15.30 -11.91
N LYS A 283 19.33 14.84 -10.85
CA LYS A 283 19.27 13.46 -10.36
C LYS A 283 19.00 13.47 -8.87
N ALA A 284 18.39 12.40 -8.37
CA ALA A 284 18.18 12.18 -6.94
C ALA A 284 18.87 10.87 -6.53
N SER A 285 19.43 10.83 -5.32
CA SER A 285 19.93 9.59 -4.74
C SER A 285 18.82 8.84 -4.02
N PHE A 286 18.91 7.53 -3.98
CA PHE A 286 18.16 6.65 -3.09
C PHE A 286 19.08 5.51 -2.71
N ARG A 287 19.62 5.55 -1.48
CA ARG A 287 20.73 4.66 -1.09
C ARG A 287 21.88 4.76 -2.08
N ASP A 288 22.39 3.66 -2.63
CA ASP A 288 23.46 3.68 -3.64
C ASP A 288 22.91 3.76 -5.09
N SER A 289 21.58 3.84 -5.23
CA SER A 289 20.92 4.08 -6.51
C SER A 289 20.81 5.57 -6.83
N VAL A 290 20.92 5.89 -8.11
CA VAL A 290 20.70 7.23 -8.66
C VAL A 290 19.48 7.20 -9.56
N ILE A 291 18.48 7.99 -9.20
CA ILE A 291 17.23 8.15 -9.92
C ILE A 291 17.34 9.36 -10.85
N SER A 292 16.95 9.16 -12.09
CA SER A 292 16.87 10.23 -13.08
C SER A 292 15.63 10.09 -13.96
N ARG A 293 15.38 11.11 -14.78
CA ARG A 293 14.34 11.08 -15.80
C ARG A 293 15.01 10.95 -17.17
N ARG A 294 14.55 9.99 -17.99
CA ARG A 294 14.85 9.93 -19.42
C ARG A 294 13.52 9.96 -20.17
N ASN A 295 13.33 10.97 -21.01
CA ASN A 295 12.04 11.23 -21.69
C ASN A 295 10.88 11.34 -20.67
N SER A 296 9.83 10.54 -20.80
CA SER A 296 8.70 10.44 -19.87
C SER A 296 8.91 9.46 -18.71
N HIS A 297 10.00 8.69 -18.72
CA HIS A 297 10.16 7.54 -17.82
C HIS A 297 11.22 7.78 -16.75
N ARG A 298 11.06 7.05 -15.65
CA ARG A 298 11.99 7.08 -14.52
C ARG A 298 12.99 5.95 -14.69
N VAL A 299 14.24 6.29 -14.44
CA VAL A 299 15.36 5.40 -14.63
C VAL A 299 16.19 5.35 -13.36
N ILE A 300 16.52 4.14 -12.93
CA ILE A 300 17.45 3.87 -11.83
C ILE A 300 18.78 3.38 -12.40
N HIS A 301 19.86 4.00 -11.91
CA HIS A 301 21.22 3.54 -12.11
C HIS A 301 21.81 3.12 -10.79
N ARG A 302 22.38 1.91 -10.72
CA ARG A 302 23.11 1.40 -9.56
C ARG A 302 24.34 0.65 -10.05
N ALA A 303 25.46 0.86 -9.38
CA ALA A 303 26.71 0.20 -9.75
C ALA A 303 26.54 -1.33 -9.71
N GLY A 304 27.02 -2.01 -10.76
CA GLY A 304 26.99 -3.47 -10.86
C GLY A 304 25.71 -4.07 -11.45
N ILE A 305 24.66 -3.28 -11.69
CA ILE A 305 23.47 -3.73 -12.42
C ILE A 305 23.22 -2.86 -13.66
N PRO A 306 22.61 -3.41 -14.73
CA PRO A 306 22.16 -2.61 -15.85
C PRO A 306 21.15 -1.56 -15.41
N GLU A 307 21.01 -0.52 -16.23
CA GLU A 307 20.03 0.55 -16.04
C GLU A 307 18.61 -0.02 -15.96
N VAL A 308 17.80 0.42 -14.98
CA VAL A 308 16.42 -0.06 -14.78
C VAL A 308 15.42 1.04 -15.14
N SER A 309 14.59 0.79 -16.14
CA SER A 309 13.51 1.67 -16.61
C SER A 309 12.15 1.17 -16.11
N PHE A 310 11.31 2.09 -15.64
CA PHE A 310 9.95 1.78 -15.17
C PHE A 310 8.89 2.33 -16.13
N GLY A 311 8.01 1.45 -16.61
CA GLY A 311 6.90 1.80 -17.51
C GLY A 311 7.32 2.11 -18.96
N ALA A 312 8.54 1.77 -19.36
CA ALA A 312 9.00 1.81 -20.74
C ALA A 312 10.00 0.70 -21.05
N VAL A 313 9.93 0.23 -22.29
CA VAL A 313 10.93 -0.66 -22.87
C VAL A 313 12.21 0.13 -23.10
N SER A 314 13.28 -0.29 -22.44
CA SER A 314 14.62 0.22 -22.67
C SER A 314 15.24 -0.46 -23.89
N ASP A 315 16.06 0.26 -24.64
CA ASP A 315 16.83 -0.30 -25.74
C ASP A 315 17.98 -1.19 -25.25
N ALA A 316 18.49 -0.92 -24.04
CA ALA A 316 19.46 -1.73 -23.32
C ALA A 316 19.24 -1.58 -21.80
N GLY A 317 19.37 -2.66 -21.05
CA GLY A 317 19.15 -2.73 -19.61
C GLY A 317 17.87 -3.48 -19.22
N ILE A 318 17.31 -3.12 -18.07
CA ILE A 318 16.14 -3.76 -17.48
C ILE A 318 14.93 -2.85 -17.65
N SER A 319 13.81 -3.41 -18.08
CA SER A 319 12.52 -2.72 -18.18
C SER A 319 11.52 -3.41 -17.26
N VAL A 320 10.83 -2.64 -16.44
CA VAL A 320 9.81 -3.14 -15.51
C VAL A 320 8.45 -2.60 -15.94
N ASP A 321 7.57 -3.49 -16.36
CA ASP A 321 6.16 -3.22 -16.67
C ASP A 321 5.30 -3.71 -15.49
N PRO A 322 4.88 -2.82 -14.58
CA PRO A 322 4.12 -3.20 -13.40
C PRO A 322 2.67 -3.59 -13.69
N GLU A 323 2.11 -3.23 -14.85
CA GLU A 323 0.75 -3.61 -15.22
C GLU A 323 0.69 -5.06 -15.67
N LYS A 324 1.74 -5.53 -16.34
CA LYS A 324 1.88 -6.93 -16.78
C LYS A 324 2.70 -7.79 -15.84
N SER A 325 3.21 -7.21 -14.75
CA SER A 325 4.21 -7.82 -13.86
C SER A 325 5.36 -8.48 -14.64
N LEU A 326 5.83 -7.79 -15.69
CA LEU A 326 6.85 -8.29 -16.60
C LEU A 326 8.16 -7.53 -16.38
N ILE A 327 9.24 -8.29 -16.18
CA ILE A 327 10.61 -7.77 -16.19
C ILE A 327 11.27 -8.21 -17.49
N THR A 328 11.71 -7.26 -18.30
CA THR A 328 12.46 -7.53 -19.54
C THR A 328 13.90 -7.11 -19.37
N VAL A 329 14.83 -8.01 -19.60
CA VAL A 329 16.27 -7.74 -19.64
C VAL A 329 16.71 -7.75 -21.10
N LYS A 330 17.29 -6.66 -21.58
CA LYS A 330 17.76 -6.51 -22.95
C LYS A 330 19.23 -6.10 -22.97
N ASP A 331 20.02 -6.78 -23.76
CA ASP A 331 21.43 -6.47 -23.99
C ASP A 331 21.79 -6.60 -25.48
N GLU A 332 23.08 -6.63 -25.80
CA GLU A 332 23.57 -6.79 -27.17
C GLU A 332 23.28 -8.17 -27.76
N THR A 333 23.08 -9.18 -26.92
CA THR A 333 22.89 -10.59 -27.31
C THR A 333 21.42 -10.93 -27.53
N GLY A 334 20.51 -10.24 -26.86
CA GLY A 334 19.08 -10.46 -27.03
C GLY A 334 18.19 -9.77 -26.00
N SER A 335 16.97 -10.32 -25.87
CA SER A 335 15.96 -9.86 -24.91
C SER A 335 15.32 -11.06 -24.24
N ALA A 336 15.30 -11.07 -22.92
CA ALA A 336 14.64 -12.08 -22.10
C ALA A 336 13.52 -11.43 -21.26
N GLY A 337 12.35 -12.06 -21.21
CA GLY A 337 11.19 -11.58 -20.45
C GLY A 337 10.81 -12.55 -19.33
N PHE A 338 10.53 -12.02 -18.15
CA PHE A 338 10.20 -12.77 -16.93
C PHE A 338 8.88 -12.28 -16.36
N ASN A 339 7.85 -13.12 -16.40
CA ASN A 339 6.60 -12.86 -15.69
C ASN A 339 6.80 -13.16 -14.20
N VAL A 340 6.55 -12.15 -13.36
CA VAL A 340 6.72 -12.22 -11.91
C VAL A 340 5.34 -12.28 -11.29
N PRO A 341 5.06 -13.27 -10.41
CA PRO A 341 3.79 -13.30 -9.71
C PRO A 341 3.58 -12.02 -8.89
N ASP A 342 2.37 -11.51 -8.92
CA ASP A 342 2.06 -10.22 -8.32
C ASP A 342 2.38 -10.19 -6.80
N GLY A 343 3.13 -9.19 -6.38
CA GLY A 343 3.57 -9.00 -5.00
C GLY A 343 4.80 -9.77 -4.55
N ILE A 344 5.35 -10.65 -5.40
CA ILE A 344 6.57 -11.40 -5.06
C ILE A 344 7.82 -10.56 -5.37
N PRO A 345 8.70 -10.31 -4.39
CA PRO A 345 9.92 -9.55 -4.62
C PRO A 345 10.94 -10.32 -5.48
N VAL A 346 11.70 -9.58 -6.29
CA VAL A 346 12.76 -10.12 -7.15
C VAL A 346 14.05 -9.33 -6.96
N ASP A 347 15.10 -9.98 -6.47
CA ASP A 347 16.46 -9.43 -6.36
C ASP A 347 17.13 -9.41 -7.74
N PHE A 348 17.90 -8.36 -8.00
CA PHE A 348 18.78 -8.25 -9.15
C PHE A 348 20.20 -8.65 -8.76
N ILE A 349 20.65 -9.79 -9.28
CA ILE A 349 21.97 -10.36 -8.98
C ILE A 349 22.90 -10.11 -10.16
N ALA A 350 23.96 -9.33 -9.91
CA ALA A 350 24.99 -9.09 -10.89
C ALA A 350 25.73 -10.39 -11.28
N GLY A 351 25.86 -10.63 -12.59
CA GLY A 351 26.61 -11.76 -13.14
C GLY A 351 25.79 -13.02 -13.35
N GLY A 352 26.45 -14.03 -13.94
CA GLY A 352 25.86 -15.33 -14.24
C GLY A 352 25.72 -16.23 -13.01
N VAL A 353 24.80 -17.18 -13.11
CA VAL A 353 24.63 -18.23 -12.11
C VAL A 353 25.63 -19.37 -12.37
N GLN A 354 26.15 -19.99 -11.31
CA GLN A 354 26.95 -21.21 -11.46
C GLN A 354 26.03 -22.42 -11.55
N SER A 355 25.89 -23.01 -12.73
CA SER A 355 24.95 -24.11 -13.01
C SER A 355 25.10 -25.32 -12.10
N SER A 356 26.32 -25.61 -11.65
CA SER A 356 26.60 -26.67 -10.67
C SER A 356 25.89 -26.50 -9.33
N LYS A 357 25.60 -25.26 -8.91
CA LYS A 357 24.96 -24.94 -7.62
C LYS A 357 23.43 -24.79 -7.71
N ILE A 358 22.86 -24.67 -8.91
CA ILE A 358 21.44 -24.37 -9.09
C ILE A 358 20.58 -25.52 -8.59
N VAL A 359 20.92 -26.75 -8.99
CA VAL A 359 20.16 -27.95 -8.63
C VAL A 359 20.02 -28.06 -7.12
N ASP A 360 21.13 -27.90 -6.38
CA ASP A 360 21.10 -28.05 -4.93
C ASP A 360 20.39 -26.86 -4.24
N ARG A 361 20.64 -25.62 -4.70
CA ARG A 361 20.13 -24.40 -4.07
C ARG A 361 18.66 -24.09 -4.37
N TYR A 362 18.21 -24.29 -5.60
CA TYR A 362 16.88 -23.84 -6.06
C TYR A 362 15.92 -24.98 -6.36
N ILE A 363 16.41 -26.20 -6.59
CA ILE A 363 15.55 -27.35 -6.88
C ILE A 363 15.44 -28.23 -5.63
N SER A 364 16.53 -28.83 -5.18
CA SER A 364 16.54 -29.75 -4.04
C SER A 364 16.17 -29.09 -2.73
N LEU A 365 16.78 -27.94 -2.41
CA LEU A 365 16.48 -27.22 -1.17
C LEU A 365 15.03 -26.73 -1.16
N LEU A 366 14.53 -26.23 -2.29
CA LEU A 366 13.14 -25.78 -2.40
C LEU A 366 12.18 -26.94 -2.19
N LEU A 367 12.38 -28.06 -2.89
CA LEU A 367 11.57 -29.27 -2.72
C LEU A 367 11.53 -29.71 -1.25
N GLY A 368 12.67 -29.66 -0.56
CA GLY A 368 12.75 -29.95 0.87
C GLY A 368 11.87 -29.04 1.73
N HIS A 369 11.79 -27.75 1.40
CA HIS A 369 10.98 -26.76 2.14
C HIS A 369 9.48 -26.84 1.85
N ILE A 370 9.09 -27.28 0.65
CA ILE A 370 7.69 -27.26 0.21
C ILE A 370 7.06 -28.65 0.04
N LYS A 371 7.77 -29.74 0.34
CA LYS A 371 7.30 -31.13 0.20
C LYS A 371 5.92 -31.40 0.84
N GLU A 372 5.60 -30.73 1.94
CA GLU A 372 4.35 -30.92 2.68
C GLU A 372 3.14 -30.25 2.01
N HIS A 373 3.37 -29.43 0.98
CA HIS A 373 2.33 -28.75 0.21
C HIS A 373 2.01 -29.44 -1.11
N PHE A 374 2.68 -30.55 -1.41
CA PHE A 374 2.36 -31.38 -2.57
C PHE A 374 1.36 -32.46 -2.17
N THR A 375 0.46 -32.79 -3.09
CA THR A 375 -0.22 -34.08 -3.05
C THR A 375 0.81 -35.22 -3.19
N PRO A 376 0.49 -36.45 -2.74
CA PRO A 376 1.41 -37.58 -2.89
C PRO A 376 1.88 -37.81 -4.33
N GLU A 377 1.00 -37.59 -5.31
CA GLU A 377 1.32 -37.74 -6.74
C GLU A 377 2.28 -36.65 -7.19
N GLU A 378 1.97 -35.37 -6.92
CA GLU A 378 2.85 -34.27 -7.31
C GLU A 378 4.22 -34.36 -6.65
N PHE A 379 4.29 -34.83 -5.40
CA PHE A 379 5.56 -35.02 -4.71
C PHE A 379 6.40 -36.10 -5.40
N GLN A 380 5.79 -37.23 -5.79
CA GLN A 380 6.49 -38.27 -6.56
C GLN A 380 7.03 -37.71 -7.88
N PHE A 381 6.25 -36.87 -8.56
CA PHE A 381 6.72 -36.23 -9.79
C PHE A 381 7.83 -35.22 -9.56
N ALA A 382 7.72 -34.39 -8.53
CA ALA A 382 8.78 -33.48 -8.15
C ALA A 382 10.08 -34.23 -7.87
N GLN A 383 10.03 -35.39 -7.20
CA GLN A 383 11.18 -36.28 -6.99
C GLN A 383 11.75 -36.86 -8.30
N ILE A 384 10.89 -37.22 -9.25
CA ILE A 384 11.33 -37.69 -10.58
C ILE A 384 12.09 -36.57 -11.31
N LEU A 385 11.57 -35.34 -11.28
CA LEU A 385 12.23 -34.18 -11.88
C LEU A 385 13.53 -33.82 -11.18
N GLU A 386 13.58 -33.84 -9.85
CA GLU A 386 14.79 -33.61 -9.07
C GLU A 386 15.88 -34.63 -9.45
N LYS A 387 15.51 -35.91 -9.50
CA LYS A 387 16.41 -36.99 -9.91
C LYS A 387 16.88 -36.80 -11.35
N TYR A 388 15.98 -36.39 -12.25
CA TYR A 388 16.31 -36.11 -13.65
C TYR A 388 17.38 -35.02 -13.77
N VAL A 389 17.16 -33.85 -13.15
CA VAL A 389 18.11 -32.73 -13.26
C VAL A 389 19.46 -33.03 -12.62
N ARG A 390 19.49 -33.82 -11.53
CA ARG A 390 20.74 -34.30 -10.91
C ARG A 390 21.51 -35.22 -11.85
N LEU A 391 20.86 -36.24 -12.40
CA LEU A 391 21.51 -37.15 -13.36
C LEU A 391 22.01 -36.41 -14.61
N LEU A 392 21.21 -35.46 -15.11
CA LEU A 392 21.58 -34.63 -16.25
C LEU A 392 22.85 -33.80 -15.96
N ARG A 393 22.88 -33.12 -14.80
CA ARG A 393 24.05 -32.37 -14.31
C ARG A 393 25.27 -33.28 -14.19
N ASP A 394 25.11 -34.43 -13.54
CA ASP A 394 26.21 -35.34 -13.23
C ASP A 394 26.77 -35.99 -14.51
N ASP A 395 25.92 -36.34 -15.48
CA ASP A 395 26.33 -36.84 -16.80
C ASP A 395 27.14 -35.76 -17.57
N TYR A 396 26.71 -34.50 -17.52
CA TYR A 396 27.43 -33.38 -18.15
C TYR A 396 28.78 -33.10 -17.48
N LEU A 397 28.83 -33.04 -16.15
CA LEU A 397 30.07 -32.84 -15.40
C LEU A 397 31.08 -34.00 -15.61
N ALA A 398 30.58 -35.21 -15.88
CA ALA A 398 31.40 -36.36 -16.27
C ALA A 398 31.87 -36.31 -17.74
N GLY A 399 31.56 -35.25 -18.49
CA GLY A 399 31.96 -35.08 -19.90
C GLY A 399 31.22 -36.01 -20.86
N LYS A 400 30.07 -36.57 -20.48
CA LYS A 400 29.29 -37.45 -21.36
C LYS A 400 28.59 -36.60 -22.42
N THR A 401 28.54 -37.11 -23.64
CA THR A 401 27.85 -36.46 -24.77
C THR A 401 26.53 -37.12 -25.15
N SER A 402 26.23 -38.29 -24.56
CA SER A 402 25.03 -39.09 -24.82
C SER A 402 24.19 -39.30 -23.56
N VAL A 403 22.89 -39.48 -23.76
CA VAL A 403 21.92 -39.72 -22.67
C VAL A 403 22.15 -41.13 -22.10
N SER A 404 22.49 -41.23 -20.82
CA SER A 404 22.64 -42.54 -20.16
C SER A 404 21.31 -43.32 -20.14
N PRO A 405 21.33 -44.67 -20.10
CA PRO A 405 20.10 -45.47 -20.05
C PRO A 405 19.18 -45.10 -18.87
N LEU A 406 19.79 -44.77 -17.73
CA LEU A 406 19.07 -44.32 -16.54
C LEU A 406 18.42 -42.95 -16.77
N LEU A 407 19.15 -41.98 -17.34
CA LEU A 407 18.60 -40.67 -17.69
C LEU A 407 17.45 -40.81 -18.69
N LYS A 408 17.59 -41.68 -19.70
CA LYS A 408 16.52 -41.98 -20.67
C LYS A 408 15.27 -42.52 -19.96
N GLN A 409 15.42 -43.49 -19.06
CA GLN A 409 14.30 -44.07 -18.31
C GLN A 409 13.59 -43.02 -17.44
N VAL A 410 14.35 -42.20 -16.70
CA VAL A 410 13.78 -41.14 -15.85
C VAL A 410 13.11 -40.06 -16.72
N SER A 411 13.70 -39.71 -17.87
CA SER A 411 13.12 -38.75 -18.81
C SER A 411 11.76 -39.20 -19.38
N THR A 412 11.63 -40.49 -19.71
CA THR A 412 10.36 -41.06 -20.19
C THR A 412 9.29 -40.98 -19.11
N ARG A 413 9.62 -41.33 -17.86
CA ARG A 413 8.69 -41.23 -16.73
C ARG A 413 8.25 -39.79 -16.48
N ALA A 414 9.16 -38.82 -16.56
CA ALA A 414 8.83 -37.40 -16.42
C ALA A 414 7.85 -36.92 -17.50
N CYS A 415 8.11 -37.26 -18.78
CA CYS A 415 7.21 -36.94 -19.88
C CYS A 415 5.83 -37.61 -19.75
N ASP A 416 5.79 -38.89 -19.35
CA ASP A 416 4.54 -39.61 -19.15
C ASP A 416 3.70 -38.98 -18.04
N TYR A 417 4.35 -38.49 -16.98
CA TYR A 417 3.66 -37.80 -15.88
C TYR A 417 3.10 -36.44 -16.33
N LEU A 418 3.91 -35.60 -17.00
CA LEU A 418 3.49 -34.29 -17.53
C LEU A 418 2.24 -34.35 -18.43
N ARG A 419 2.05 -35.48 -19.12
CA ARG A 419 0.90 -35.73 -20.00
C ARG A 419 -0.33 -36.23 -19.27
N LYS A 420 -0.16 -36.91 -18.14
CA LYS A 420 -1.27 -37.55 -17.39
C LYS A 420 -1.84 -36.67 -16.31
N VAL A 421 -1.09 -35.69 -15.83
CA VAL A 421 -1.48 -34.93 -14.65
C VAL A 421 -2.35 -33.74 -14.99
N ASP A 422 -3.52 -33.73 -14.35
CA ASP A 422 -4.52 -32.68 -14.39
C ASP A 422 -4.49 -31.89 -13.08
N VAL A 423 -3.36 -31.24 -12.81
CA VAL A 423 -3.24 -30.27 -11.71
C VAL A 423 -3.65 -28.92 -12.27
N LYS A 424 -4.60 -28.27 -11.60
CA LYS A 424 -5.11 -26.94 -12.00
C LYS A 424 -4.61 -25.84 -11.07
N GLU A 425 -4.23 -26.17 -9.84
CA GLU A 425 -3.77 -25.21 -8.85
C GLU A 425 -2.24 -25.11 -8.87
N GLY A 426 -1.70 -23.90 -9.07
CA GLY A 426 -0.25 -23.68 -9.10
C GLY A 426 0.41 -23.87 -7.74
N GLY A 427 -0.13 -23.27 -6.69
CA GLY A 427 0.38 -23.37 -5.31
C GLY A 427 1.91 -23.15 -5.19
N PRO A 428 2.55 -23.69 -4.14
CA PRO A 428 4.02 -23.71 -4.03
C PRO A 428 4.71 -24.52 -5.14
N ALA A 429 4.01 -25.50 -5.72
CA ALA A 429 4.55 -26.38 -6.76
C ALA A 429 4.92 -25.62 -8.04
N TRP A 430 4.18 -24.57 -8.38
CA TRP A 430 4.45 -23.69 -9.51
C TRP A 430 5.89 -23.16 -9.49
N TYR A 431 6.35 -22.66 -8.34
CA TYR A 431 7.71 -22.12 -8.19
C TYR A 431 8.80 -23.18 -8.38
N TYR A 432 8.55 -24.40 -7.90
CA TYR A 432 9.46 -25.52 -8.08
C TYR A 432 9.57 -25.92 -9.56
N TYR A 433 8.44 -26.09 -10.25
CA TYR A 433 8.44 -26.42 -11.67
C TYR A 433 9.05 -25.30 -12.52
N SER A 434 8.81 -24.03 -12.17
CA SER A 434 9.45 -22.87 -12.80
C SER A 434 10.97 -22.92 -12.65
N ASN A 435 11.50 -23.28 -11.48
CA ASN A 435 12.95 -23.45 -11.30
C ASN A 435 13.52 -24.59 -12.15
N VAL A 436 12.83 -25.73 -12.22
CA VAL A 436 13.26 -26.86 -13.07
C VAL A 436 13.26 -26.44 -14.54
N ALA A 437 12.22 -25.75 -15.01
CA ALA A 437 12.14 -25.27 -16.39
C ALA A 437 13.28 -24.29 -16.73
N ALA A 438 13.51 -23.31 -15.86
CA ALA A 438 14.60 -22.35 -16.00
C ALA A 438 15.98 -23.02 -16.02
N TYR A 439 16.21 -24.00 -15.15
CA TYR A 439 17.45 -24.78 -15.14
C TYR A 439 17.67 -25.56 -16.44
N LEU A 440 16.62 -26.21 -16.97
CA LEU A 440 16.75 -27.01 -18.20
C LEU A 440 17.02 -26.16 -19.43
N GLU A 441 16.46 -24.94 -19.48
CA GLU A 441 16.74 -23.98 -20.53
C GLU A 441 18.20 -23.51 -20.47
N LEU A 442 18.67 -23.07 -19.30
CA LEU A 442 20.06 -22.68 -19.08
C LEU A 442 21.03 -23.82 -19.42
N PHE A 443 20.76 -25.02 -18.91
CA PHE A 443 21.59 -26.20 -19.16
C PHE A 443 21.67 -26.53 -20.66
N ALA A 444 20.56 -26.38 -21.40
CA ALA A 444 20.54 -26.66 -22.83
C ALA A 444 21.40 -25.66 -23.65
N GLY A 445 21.57 -24.43 -23.17
CA GLY A 445 22.52 -23.46 -23.72
C GLY A 445 23.97 -23.85 -23.41
N GLU A 446 24.26 -24.24 -22.18
CA GLU A 446 25.63 -24.65 -21.78
C GLU A 446 26.10 -25.99 -22.41
N ALA A 447 25.14 -26.87 -22.73
CA ALA A 447 25.41 -28.21 -23.22
C ALA A 447 25.44 -28.34 -24.75
N GLU A 448 25.64 -27.25 -25.51
CA GLU A 448 25.66 -27.27 -26.98
C GLU A 448 26.67 -28.28 -27.57
N ASN A 449 27.77 -28.55 -26.87
CA ASN A 449 28.78 -29.55 -27.27
C ASN A 449 28.32 -31.02 -27.06
N GLY A 450 27.22 -31.25 -26.35
CA GLY A 450 26.61 -32.55 -26.09
C GLY A 450 25.17 -32.60 -26.62
N PRO A 451 24.95 -32.66 -27.94
CA PRO A 451 23.65 -32.39 -28.56
C PRO A 451 22.52 -33.28 -28.03
N GLN A 452 22.81 -34.54 -27.70
CA GLN A 452 21.79 -35.44 -27.14
C GLN A 452 21.32 -35.03 -25.73
N LEU A 453 22.23 -34.53 -24.88
CA LEU A 453 21.88 -34.05 -23.55
C LEU A 453 21.10 -32.74 -23.64
N ALA A 454 21.55 -31.81 -24.49
CA ALA A 454 20.86 -30.55 -24.74
C ALA A 454 19.45 -30.77 -25.31
N ASP A 455 19.29 -31.64 -26.31
CA ASP A 455 17.99 -31.95 -26.91
C ASP A 455 17.05 -32.64 -25.91
N ASN A 456 17.58 -33.52 -25.05
CA ASN A 456 16.79 -34.14 -24.00
C ASN A 456 16.28 -33.11 -22.96
N ALA A 457 17.17 -32.18 -22.55
CA ALA A 457 16.83 -31.09 -21.64
C ALA A 457 15.78 -30.15 -22.26
N ARG A 458 15.96 -29.72 -23.51
CA ARG A 458 14.99 -28.90 -24.25
C ARG A 458 13.62 -29.58 -24.32
N ARG A 459 13.57 -30.87 -24.65
CA ARG A 459 12.31 -31.61 -24.74
C ARG A 459 11.53 -31.58 -23.43
N ILE A 460 12.19 -31.86 -22.30
CA ILE A 460 11.52 -31.82 -20.99
C ILE A 460 11.19 -30.38 -20.58
N GLY A 461 12.08 -29.43 -20.84
CA GLY A 461 11.83 -28.00 -20.60
C GLY A 461 10.59 -27.49 -21.34
N THR A 462 10.42 -27.84 -22.61
CA THR A 462 9.23 -27.47 -23.40
C THR A 462 7.95 -28.08 -22.82
N GLU A 463 7.94 -29.38 -22.53
CA GLU A 463 6.76 -30.05 -21.93
C GLU A 463 6.43 -29.45 -20.55
N LEU A 464 7.45 -29.08 -19.77
CA LEU A 464 7.27 -28.44 -18.47
C LEU A 464 6.75 -27.00 -18.59
N LYS A 465 7.20 -26.22 -19.58
CA LYS A 465 6.65 -24.89 -19.90
C LYS A 465 5.18 -24.99 -20.31
N THR A 466 4.81 -25.97 -21.12
CA THR A 466 3.39 -26.25 -21.48
C THR A 466 2.57 -26.71 -20.28
N PHE A 467 3.17 -27.41 -19.33
CA PHE A 467 2.51 -27.74 -18.05
C PHE A 467 2.32 -26.49 -17.18
N LEU A 468 3.35 -25.66 -17.01
CA LEU A 468 3.29 -24.41 -16.26
C LEU A 468 2.22 -23.44 -16.81
N SER A 469 2.05 -23.36 -18.13
CA SER A 469 1.01 -22.51 -18.73
C SER A 469 -0.43 -22.99 -18.47
N ARG A 470 -0.61 -24.23 -17.97
CA ARG A 470 -1.91 -24.78 -17.57
C ARG A 470 -2.18 -24.60 -16.07
N LEU A 471 -1.15 -24.34 -15.26
CA LEU A 471 -1.32 -24.09 -13.83
C LEU A 471 -1.85 -22.68 -13.60
N SER A 472 -2.70 -22.51 -12.60
CA SER A 472 -3.04 -21.18 -12.11
C SER A 472 -1.81 -20.47 -11.55
N GLU A 473 -1.81 -19.14 -11.62
CA GLU A 473 -0.80 -18.34 -10.94
C GLU A 473 -0.83 -18.62 -9.43
N PRO A 474 0.33 -18.74 -8.76
CA PRO A 474 0.37 -18.98 -7.33
C PRO A 474 -0.26 -17.83 -6.54
N GLU A 475 -0.86 -18.15 -5.39
CA GLU A 475 -1.42 -17.13 -4.50
C GLU A 475 -0.35 -16.19 -3.94
N ILE A 476 -0.71 -14.92 -3.77
CA ILE A 476 0.14 -13.83 -3.29
C ILE A 476 0.63 -13.95 -1.83
N ILE A 477 0.23 -15.00 -1.13
CA ILE A 477 0.46 -15.19 0.32
C ILE A 477 1.70 -16.02 0.62
N TYR A 478 2.30 -16.65 -0.38
CA TYR A 478 3.42 -17.54 -0.18
C TYR A 478 4.73 -16.78 0.02
N PRO A 479 5.63 -17.25 0.92
CA PRO A 479 6.85 -16.54 1.29
C PRO A 479 7.96 -16.81 0.27
N PHE A 480 7.73 -16.50 -1.01
CA PHE A 480 8.69 -16.71 -2.09
C PHE A 480 9.48 -15.44 -2.41
N TRP A 481 10.62 -15.64 -3.06
CA TRP A 481 11.51 -14.56 -3.47
C TRP A 481 12.21 -14.96 -4.75
N GLY A 482 12.24 -14.06 -5.72
CA GLY A 482 12.94 -14.25 -6.99
C GLY A 482 14.38 -13.78 -6.90
N ASP A 483 15.29 -14.55 -7.47
CA ASP A 483 16.69 -14.21 -7.68
C ASP A 483 16.90 -14.13 -9.20
N LEU A 484 16.91 -12.92 -9.79
CA LEU A 484 17.15 -12.68 -11.21
C LEU A 484 18.64 -12.44 -11.45
N TYR A 485 19.31 -13.44 -12.03
CA TYR A 485 20.72 -13.33 -12.44
C TYR A 485 20.81 -12.59 -13.76
N LEU A 486 21.71 -11.61 -13.84
CA LEU A 486 21.87 -10.69 -14.95
C LEU A 486 23.16 -10.96 -15.76
N GLY A 487 23.59 -12.23 -15.80
CA GLY A 487 24.71 -12.66 -16.64
C GLY A 487 24.38 -12.61 -18.13
N GLY A 488 25.28 -13.16 -18.97
CA GLY A 488 25.08 -13.17 -20.43
C GLY A 488 23.78 -13.84 -20.88
N GLU A 489 23.27 -14.80 -20.11
CA GLU A 489 21.91 -15.33 -20.25
C GLU A 489 21.15 -15.06 -18.94
N PRO A 490 20.24 -14.05 -18.92
CA PRO A 490 19.47 -13.75 -17.73
C PRO A 490 18.54 -14.91 -17.34
N VAL A 491 18.46 -15.21 -16.04
CA VAL A 491 17.64 -16.32 -15.55
C VAL A 491 17.06 -16.01 -14.17
N LEU A 492 15.78 -16.37 -13.98
CA LEU A 492 15.04 -16.15 -12.73
C LEU A 492 14.82 -17.47 -12.00
N PHE A 493 15.26 -17.53 -10.74
CA PHE A 493 14.99 -18.64 -9.84
C PHE A 493 14.23 -18.19 -8.60
N TRP A 494 13.41 -19.07 -8.05
CA TRP A 494 12.59 -18.82 -6.87
C TRP A 494 13.15 -19.54 -5.65
N ARG A 495 13.15 -18.86 -4.50
CA ARG A 495 13.49 -19.44 -3.20
C ARG A 495 12.42 -19.08 -2.17
N THR A 496 12.36 -19.85 -1.08
CA THR A 496 11.53 -19.49 0.08
C THR A 496 12.29 -18.52 0.99
N THR A 497 11.64 -17.48 1.50
CA THR A 497 12.17 -16.63 2.59
C THR A 497 12.01 -17.31 3.96
N LYS A 498 10.94 -18.10 4.14
CA LYS A 498 10.69 -18.90 5.35
C LYS A 498 10.89 -20.38 5.07
N ARG A 499 11.73 -21.05 5.85
CA ARG A 499 11.94 -22.51 5.76
C ARG A 499 10.76 -23.25 6.39
N ASN A 500 10.31 -24.33 5.76
CA ASN A 500 9.33 -25.28 6.28
C ASN A 500 8.05 -24.63 6.83
N PHE A 501 7.46 -23.69 6.08
CA PHE A 501 6.15 -23.16 6.46
C PHE A 501 5.09 -24.25 6.31
N VAL A 502 4.10 -24.28 7.20
CA VAL A 502 3.08 -25.33 7.27
C VAL A 502 1.73 -24.81 6.77
N ALA A 503 0.78 -25.71 6.49
CA ALA A 503 -0.58 -25.32 6.06
C ALA A 503 -1.28 -24.33 7.01
N ALA A 504 -1.02 -24.44 8.32
CA ALA A 504 -1.56 -23.50 9.31
C ALA A 504 -1.03 -22.06 9.13
N ASP A 505 0.22 -21.88 8.67
CA ASP A 505 0.77 -20.56 8.39
C ASP A 505 0.05 -19.90 7.20
N ILE A 506 -0.27 -20.69 6.16
CA ILE A 506 -1.00 -20.24 4.97
C ILE A 506 -2.40 -19.76 5.37
N LEU A 507 -3.13 -20.55 6.18
CA LEU A 507 -4.46 -20.18 6.66
C LEU A 507 -4.42 -18.92 7.53
N ALA A 508 -3.41 -18.78 8.40
CA ALA A 508 -3.21 -17.58 9.20
C ALA A 508 -2.92 -16.34 8.33
N ALA A 509 -2.10 -16.49 7.29
CA ALA A 509 -1.83 -15.42 6.33
C ALA A 509 -3.10 -15.01 5.55
N ARG A 510 -3.90 -15.98 5.06
CA ARG A 510 -5.18 -15.71 4.39
C ARG A 510 -6.14 -14.95 5.32
N SER A 511 -6.32 -15.43 6.55
CA SER A 511 -7.20 -14.77 7.52
C SER A 511 -6.74 -13.36 7.87
N ALA A 512 -5.42 -13.13 8.02
CA ALA A 512 -4.88 -11.80 8.22
C ALA A 512 -5.19 -10.88 7.03
N ASN A 513 -5.01 -11.37 5.81
CA ASN A 513 -5.29 -10.62 4.58
C ASN A 513 -6.77 -10.26 4.42
N GLU A 514 -7.67 -11.20 4.67
CA GLU A 514 -9.12 -10.96 4.66
C GLU A 514 -9.51 -9.86 5.66
N ARG A 515 -8.95 -9.91 6.89
CA ARG A 515 -9.19 -8.87 7.90
C ARG A 515 -8.64 -7.52 7.48
N ILE A 516 -7.45 -7.46 6.87
CA ILE A 516 -6.88 -6.21 6.36
C ILE A 516 -7.81 -5.60 5.29
N GLN A 517 -8.34 -6.42 4.38
CA GLN A 517 -9.29 -5.96 3.38
C GLN A 517 -10.59 -5.46 4.01
N GLN A 518 -11.15 -6.17 4.98
CA GLN A 518 -12.35 -5.73 5.72
C GLN A 518 -12.12 -4.42 6.49
N ILE A 519 -10.97 -4.29 7.16
CA ILE A 519 -10.57 -3.10 7.92
C ILE A 519 -10.47 -1.89 7.01
N THR A 520 -9.91 -2.06 5.82
CA THR A 520 -9.60 -0.97 4.88
C THR A 520 -10.69 -0.71 3.85
N ALA A 521 -11.70 -1.57 3.77
CA ALA A 521 -12.88 -1.37 2.95
C ALA A 521 -13.58 -0.06 3.35
N PRO A 522 -13.99 0.77 2.38
CA PRO A 522 -14.76 1.97 2.67
C PRO A 522 -16.16 1.57 3.16
N ASP A 523 -16.49 1.95 4.40
CA ASP A 523 -17.86 2.00 4.88
C ASP A 523 -18.24 3.44 5.18
N ASP A 524 -18.91 4.06 4.20
CA ASP A 524 -19.35 5.44 4.28
C ASP A 524 -20.86 5.53 4.61
N THR A 525 -21.49 4.43 5.02
CA THR A 525 -22.95 4.37 5.19
C THR A 525 -23.42 5.36 6.25
N ALA A 526 -22.77 5.38 7.41
CA ALA A 526 -23.04 6.34 8.47
C ALA A 526 -22.76 7.78 8.02
N CYS A 527 -21.67 7.99 7.27
CA CYS A 527 -21.28 9.32 6.79
C CYS A 527 -22.27 9.90 5.79
N LYS A 528 -22.76 9.08 4.85
CA LYS A 528 -23.79 9.46 3.87
C LYS A 528 -25.12 9.80 4.55
N ALA A 529 -25.50 9.04 5.58
CA ALA A 529 -26.69 9.34 6.37
C ALA A 529 -26.57 10.69 7.11
N ASP A 530 -25.44 10.95 7.76
CA ASP A 530 -25.18 12.23 8.44
C ASP A 530 -25.07 13.40 7.45
N MET A 531 -24.49 13.21 6.26
CA MET A 531 -24.49 14.22 5.19
C MET A 531 -25.91 14.57 4.74
N LYS A 532 -26.77 13.57 4.52
CA LYS A 532 -28.18 13.79 4.16
C LYS A 532 -28.91 14.55 5.27
N ARG A 533 -28.68 14.17 6.54
CA ARG A 533 -29.24 14.84 7.72
C ARG A 533 -28.80 16.30 7.81
N LEU A 534 -27.52 16.58 7.56
CA LEU A 534 -26.96 17.93 7.51
C LEU A 534 -27.61 18.79 6.44
N ILE A 535 -27.73 18.26 5.21
CA ILE A 535 -28.35 18.98 4.09
C ILE A 535 -29.82 19.32 4.40
N LEU A 536 -30.58 18.37 4.96
CA LEU A 536 -31.96 18.61 5.37
C LEU A 536 -32.05 19.72 6.43
N LEU A 537 -31.14 19.72 7.41
CA LEU A 537 -31.09 20.77 8.42
C LEU A 537 -30.78 22.14 7.79
N ILE A 538 -29.77 22.22 6.92
CA ILE A 538 -29.39 23.48 6.25
C ILE A 538 -30.56 24.03 5.43
N ARG A 539 -31.21 23.18 4.63
CA ARG A 539 -32.37 23.59 3.83
C ARG A 539 -33.54 24.04 4.70
N SER A 540 -33.79 23.35 5.81
CA SER A 540 -34.84 23.72 6.76
C SER A 540 -34.55 25.06 7.45
N LEU A 541 -33.30 25.33 7.82
CA LEU A 541 -32.89 26.62 8.39
C LEU A 541 -33.07 27.76 7.37
N ASN A 542 -32.65 27.54 6.12
CA ASN A 542 -32.79 28.52 5.04
C ASN A 542 -34.26 28.79 4.62
N ALA A 543 -35.16 27.83 4.86
CA ALA A 543 -36.59 27.98 4.56
C ALA A 543 -37.37 28.65 5.71
N GLY A 544 -36.76 28.83 6.89
CA GLY A 544 -37.41 29.37 8.08
C GLY A 544 -37.41 30.91 8.17
N GLY A 545 -38.27 31.46 9.03
CA GLY A 545 -38.20 32.85 9.52
C GLY A 545 -37.51 32.95 10.89
N GLU A 546 -37.49 34.14 11.48
CA GLU A 546 -36.86 34.43 12.78
C GLU A 546 -37.50 33.61 13.94
N GLY A 547 -36.70 33.22 14.93
CA GLY A 547 -37.17 32.57 16.17
C GLY A 547 -36.58 31.18 16.47
N PRO A 548 -37.13 30.45 17.46
CA PRO A 548 -36.57 29.19 17.95
C PRO A 548 -36.76 28.04 16.95
N LEU A 549 -35.87 27.04 16.97
CA LEU A 549 -35.92 25.88 16.06
C LEU A 549 -37.30 25.19 16.00
N THR A 550 -37.70 24.72 14.80
CA THR A 550 -38.94 23.93 14.60
C THR A 550 -38.78 22.55 15.25
N GLN A 551 -39.90 21.86 15.51
CA GLN A 551 -39.86 20.44 15.92
C GLN A 551 -39.14 19.56 14.90
N GLU A 552 -39.30 19.85 13.60
CA GLU A 552 -38.59 19.13 12.53
C GLU A 552 -37.06 19.35 12.60
N GLN A 553 -36.62 20.59 12.83
CA GLN A 553 -35.19 20.92 13.00
C GLN A 553 -34.62 20.29 14.27
N LEU A 554 -35.38 20.31 15.37
CA LEU A 554 -35.03 19.63 16.60
C LEU A 554 -34.91 18.12 16.37
N ALA A 555 -35.83 17.51 15.61
CA ALA A 555 -35.80 16.09 15.27
C ALA A 555 -34.60 15.73 14.37
N LEU A 556 -34.22 16.60 13.42
CA LEU A 556 -33.00 16.41 12.61
C LEU A 556 -31.72 16.53 13.45
N LEU A 557 -31.75 17.36 14.48
CA LEU A 557 -30.64 17.49 15.42
C LEU A 557 -30.58 16.31 16.37
N GLN A 558 -31.70 15.76 16.83
CA GLN A 558 -31.74 14.53 17.63
C GLN A 558 -31.29 13.33 16.77
N LYS A 559 -30.15 12.69 17.15
CA LYS A 559 -29.79 11.41 16.53
C LYS A 559 -30.86 10.38 16.91
N PRO A 560 -31.39 9.57 15.96
CA PRO A 560 -32.16 8.41 16.35
C PRO A 560 -31.24 7.52 17.21
N GLU A 561 -31.71 7.12 18.40
CA GLU A 561 -31.01 6.11 19.21
C GLU A 561 -30.95 4.81 18.40
N ASN A 562 -29.86 4.59 17.65
CA ASN A 562 -29.54 3.26 17.14
C ASN A 562 -29.08 2.40 18.32
N LYS A 563 -30.04 1.91 19.11
CA LYS A 563 -29.86 0.78 20.02
C LYS A 563 -29.83 -0.53 19.23
N GLU A 564 -28.91 -0.66 18.28
CA GLU A 564 -28.57 -1.94 17.67
C GLU A 564 -27.06 -2.02 17.42
N GLU A 565 -26.28 -2.09 18.50
CA GLU A 565 -25.00 -2.79 18.44
C GLU A 565 -25.19 -4.18 19.02
N GLN A 566 -25.29 -5.15 18.11
CA GLN A 566 -25.04 -6.54 18.38
C GLN A 566 -23.65 -6.65 19.04
N LYS A 567 -23.62 -6.98 20.34
CA LYS A 567 -22.41 -7.49 20.97
C LYS A 567 -21.93 -8.69 20.14
N PRO A 568 -20.67 -8.71 19.65
CA PRO A 568 -20.12 -9.94 19.12
C PRO A 568 -20.07 -10.96 20.27
N GLN A 569 -20.86 -12.02 20.15
CA GLN A 569 -20.74 -13.17 21.03
C GLN A 569 -19.32 -13.71 20.90
N ARG A 570 -18.52 -13.57 21.96
CA ARG A 570 -17.32 -14.39 22.12
C ARG A 570 -17.75 -15.86 22.04
N PRO A 571 -17.13 -16.70 21.19
CA PRO A 571 -17.36 -18.13 21.27
C PRO A 571 -16.94 -18.60 22.67
N ALA A 572 -17.86 -19.26 23.35
CA ALA A 572 -17.63 -19.83 24.67
C ALA A 572 -16.43 -20.78 24.60
N ALA A 573 -15.46 -20.58 25.48
CA ALA A 573 -14.43 -21.56 25.76
C ALA A 573 -15.13 -22.83 26.25
N VAL A 574 -15.03 -23.90 25.46
CA VAL A 574 -15.40 -25.25 25.89
C VAL A 574 -14.42 -25.63 27.00
N SER A 575 -14.89 -25.50 28.23
CA SER A 575 -14.31 -26.13 29.40
C SER A 575 -15.04 -27.44 29.60
N SER A 576 -14.40 -28.56 29.26
CA SER A 576 -14.77 -29.88 29.77
C SER A 576 -13.62 -30.43 30.58
N SER A 577 -13.77 -30.31 31.89
CA SER A 577 -13.01 -31.07 32.87
C SER A 577 -13.99 -31.64 33.90
N SER A 578 -13.69 -32.87 34.33
CA SER A 578 -14.35 -33.71 35.36
C SER A 578 -15.63 -34.44 34.92
N SER A 579 -15.89 -35.70 35.26
CA SER A 579 -15.15 -36.77 35.95
C SER A 579 -16.01 -38.04 35.97
N SER A 580 -15.37 -39.20 36.21
CA SER A 580 -15.88 -40.39 36.93
C SER A 580 -17.07 -41.17 36.36
N SER A 581 -16.77 -42.31 35.73
CA SER A 581 -17.18 -43.67 36.14
C SER A 581 -16.26 -44.67 35.47
#